data_AF-A0A5D2KJ66-F1
#
_entry.id   AF-A0A5D2KJ66-F1
#
_cell.length_a   1.000
_cell.length_b   1.000
_cell.length_c   1.000
_cell.angle_alpha   90.00
_cell.angle_beta   90.00
_cell.angle_gamma   90.00
#
_symmetry.space_group_name_H-M   'P 1'
#
loop_
_entity.id
_entity.type
_entity.pdbx_description
1 polymer ?
#
loop_
_entity_poly.entity_id
_entity_poly.type
_entity_poly.pdbx_seq_one_letter_code
_entity_poly.pdbx_strand_id
1 'polypeptide(L)'
;MAVSSIDTQNPPSKATAPIEIHCVKCESCGFTEECTLAYILRVRERYQGRWICGLCIEAVKDEALRSDTLISTEEALDRHIKFCNQFKASSPLDETEHPISAIGRILRRSLDSPRPLRSNSSGVFPGFEEVTQGSISSSV
;
A
#
# COMPACT_ATOMS: atom_id res chain seq x y z
N MET A 1 -69.09 21.80 1.24
CA MET A 1 -68.21 21.21 0.22
C MET A 1 -66.83 21.08 0.84
N ALA A 2 -66.36 19.85 1.04
CA ALA A 2 -65.07 19.55 1.63
C ALA A 2 -63.99 19.56 0.55
N VAL A 3 -62.82 20.14 0.83
CA VAL A 3 -61.60 19.90 0.06
C VAL A 3 -60.58 19.28 1.00
N SER A 4 -60.34 17.99 0.77
CA SER A 4 -59.38 17.18 1.51
C SER A 4 -57.96 17.64 1.17
N SER A 5 -57.16 17.96 2.18
CA SER A 5 -55.72 18.15 2.03
C SER A 5 -55.07 16.79 1.79
N ILE A 6 -54.34 16.69 0.68
CA ILE A 6 -53.54 15.53 0.28
C ILE A 6 -52.32 15.44 1.21
N ASP A 7 -52.22 14.34 1.94
CA ASP A 7 -51.05 14.01 2.76
C ASP A 7 -50.00 13.40 1.83
N THR A 8 -49.02 14.20 1.40
CA THR A 8 -47.85 13.70 0.67
C THR A 8 -46.96 12.97 1.67
N GLN A 9 -47.19 11.67 1.84
CA GLN A 9 -46.27 10.79 2.55
C GLN A 9 -44.92 10.76 1.82
N ASN A 10 -43.93 11.44 2.40
CA ASN A 10 -42.53 11.27 2.07
C ASN A 10 -42.12 9.84 2.51
N PRO A 11 -41.60 8.97 1.62
CA PRO A 11 -41.15 7.64 2.03
C PRO A 11 -40.05 7.76 3.08
N PRO A 12 -39.95 6.81 4.04
CA PRO A 12 -38.91 6.84 5.06
C PRO A 12 -37.57 6.80 4.35
N SER A 13 -36.84 7.91 4.41
CA SER A 13 -35.43 7.96 4.09
C SER A 13 -34.76 6.92 4.97
N LYS A 14 -34.34 5.82 4.34
CA LYS A 14 -33.62 4.73 4.97
C LYS A 14 -32.44 5.34 5.73
N ALA A 15 -32.57 5.42 7.05
CA ALA A 15 -31.53 5.94 7.92
C ALA A 15 -30.30 5.06 7.71
N THR A 16 -29.31 5.59 6.98
CA THR A 16 -28.00 4.98 6.88
C THR A 16 -27.45 4.94 8.29
N ALA A 17 -27.37 3.73 8.87
CA ALA A 17 -26.74 3.53 10.16
C ALA A 17 -25.34 4.17 10.14
N PRO A 18 -24.92 4.88 11.20
CA PRO A 18 -23.59 5.47 11.26
C PRO A 18 -22.54 4.38 11.02
N ILE A 19 -21.63 4.61 10.08
CA ILE A 19 -20.49 3.72 9.86
C ILE A 19 -19.55 3.93 11.05
N GLU A 20 -19.40 2.91 11.88
CA GLU A 20 -18.49 2.94 13.02
C GLU A 20 -17.04 2.85 12.52
N ILE A 21 -16.23 3.86 12.87
CA ILE A 21 -14.82 4.00 12.49
C ILE A 21 -13.98 3.92 13.77
N HIS A 22 -12.90 3.15 13.72
CA HIS A 22 -11.93 3.01 14.80
C HIS A 22 -10.53 3.37 14.32
N CYS A 23 -9.76 4.05 15.17
CA CYS A 23 -8.33 4.25 14.96
C CYS A 23 -7.57 3.03 15.51
N VAL A 24 -6.93 2.25 14.64
CA VAL A 24 -6.24 1.01 15.03
C VAL A 24 -4.78 1.06 14.60
N LYS A 25 -3.89 0.69 15.51
CA LYS A 25 -2.45 0.67 15.30
C LYS A 25 -2.00 -0.65 14.68
N CYS A 26 -1.32 -0.59 13.54
CA CYS A 26 -0.71 -1.74 12.88
C CYS A 26 0.32 -2.41 13.78
N GLU A 27 0.19 -3.73 13.97
CA GLU A 27 1.09 -4.52 14.81
C GLU A 27 2.50 -4.65 14.18
N SER A 28 2.59 -4.60 12.84
CA SER A 28 3.86 -4.70 12.11
C SER A 28 4.65 -3.39 12.12
N CYS A 29 4.13 -2.29 11.57
CA CYS A 29 4.89 -1.05 11.41
C CYS A 29 4.59 0.01 12.48
N GLY A 30 3.50 -0.14 13.24
CA GLY A 30 3.09 0.83 14.26
C GLY A 30 2.34 2.06 13.74
N PHE A 31 2.07 2.15 12.44
CA PHE A 31 1.23 3.19 11.84
C PHE A 31 -0.24 3.01 12.26
N THR A 32 -0.95 4.10 12.51
CA THR A 32 -2.36 4.10 12.92
C THR A 32 -3.25 4.46 11.74
N GLU A 33 -4.31 3.69 11.51
CA GLU A 33 -5.28 3.91 10.43
C GLU A 33 -6.71 3.98 10.99
N GLU A 34 -7.55 4.80 10.35
CA GLU A 34 -9.00 4.85 10.59
C GLU A 34 -9.69 3.78 9.74
N CYS A 35 -10.36 2.84 10.40
CA CYS A 35 -10.92 1.67 9.73
C CYS A 35 -12.29 1.30 10.30
N THR A 36 -13.15 0.73 9.45
CA THR A 36 -14.42 0.16 9.91
C THR A 36 -14.20 -1.14 10.66
N LEU A 37 -15.06 -1.45 11.63
CA LEU A 37 -14.97 -2.69 12.39
C LEU A 37 -14.99 -3.93 11.49
N ALA A 38 -15.86 -3.92 10.46
CA ALA A 38 -15.96 -5.01 9.50
C ALA A 38 -14.64 -5.25 8.72
N TYR A 39 -13.92 -4.18 8.37
CA TYR A 39 -12.62 -4.31 7.71
C TYR A 39 -11.56 -4.85 8.66
N ILE A 40 -11.53 -4.38 9.91
CA ILE A 40 -10.59 -4.84 10.95
C ILE A 40 -10.73 -6.35 11.17
N LEU A 41 -11.96 -6.85 11.31
CA LEU A 41 -12.21 -8.27 11.53
C LEU A 41 -11.76 -9.12 10.33
N ARG A 42 -12.04 -8.68 9.10
CA ARG A 42 -11.62 -9.37 7.88
C ARG A 42 -10.09 -9.48 7.76
N VAL A 43 -9.39 -8.40 8.09
CA VAL A 43 -7.91 -8.40 8.07
C VAL A 43 -7.40 -9.38 9.13
N ARG A 44 -7.92 -9.33 10.35
CA ARG A 44 -7.51 -10.26 11.41
C ARG A 44 -7.75 -11.72 11.06
N GLU A 45 -8.88 -12.04 10.42
CA GLU A 45 -9.16 -13.40 9.95
C GLU A 45 -8.09 -13.90 8.97
N ARG A 46 -7.62 -13.04 8.06
CA ARG A 46 -6.63 -13.40 7.04
C ARG A 46 -5.19 -13.50 7.57
N TYR A 47 -4.85 -12.75 8.62
CA TYR A 47 -3.46 -12.54 9.06
C TYR A 47 -3.22 -13.04 10.50
N GLN A 48 -3.65 -14.27 10.80
CA GLN A 48 -3.50 -14.94 12.11
C GLN A 48 -3.96 -14.09 13.32
N GLY A 49 -5.09 -13.41 13.19
CA GLY A 49 -5.65 -12.56 14.25
C GLY A 49 -4.99 -11.20 14.39
N ARG A 50 -3.94 -10.91 13.61
CA ARG A 50 -3.18 -9.64 13.68
C ARG A 50 -3.80 -8.58 12.80
N TRP A 51 -3.90 -7.37 13.31
CA TRP A 51 -4.23 -6.19 12.52
C TRP A 51 -2.95 -5.61 11.89
N ILE A 52 -2.95 -5.50 10.56
CA ILE A 52 -1.91 -4.85 9.78
C ILE A 52 -2.53 -3.78 8.87
N CYS A 53 -1.81 -2.67 8.69
CA CYS A 53 -2.26 -1.56 7.86
C CYS A 53 -2.29 -1.93 6.37
N GLY A 54 -2.99 -1.13 5.56
CA GLY A 54 -3.13 -1.35 4.12
C GLY A 54 -1.77 -1.49 3.39
N LEU A 55 -0.76 -0.72 3.80
CA LEU A 55 0.58 -0.80 3.22
C LEU A 55 1.32 -2.09 3.59
N CYS A 56 1.20 -2.56 4.84
CA CYS A 56 1.78 -3.83 5.25
C CYS A 56 1.08 -5.01 4.57
N ILE A 57 -0.23 -4.91 4.31
CA ILE A 57 -0.98 -5.92 3.54
C ILE A 57 -0.36 -6.09 2.14
N GLU A 58 -0.12 -4.99 1.42
CA GLU A 58 0.50 -5.06 0.10
C GLU A 58 1.94 -5.57 0.16
N ALA A 59 2.72 -5.15 1.17
CA ALA A 59 4.08 -5.65 1.36
C ALA A 59 4.12 -7.17 1.61
N VAL A 60 3.18 -7.72 2.38
CA VAL A 60 3.08 -9.18 2.63
C VAL A 60 2.65 -9.93 1.37
N LYS A 61 1.74 -9.36 0.57
CA LYS A 61 1.39 -9.95 -0.73
C LYS A 61 2.57 -9.95 -1.69
N ASP A 62 3.33 -8.86 -1.75
CA ASP A 62 4.54 -8.76 -2.59
C ASP A 62 5.57 -9.80 -2.14
N GLU A 63 5.85 -9.91 -0.84
CA GLU A 63 6.78 -10.91 -0.29
C GLU A 63 6.35 -12.35 -0.63
N ALA A 64 5.05 -12.65 -0.58
CA ALA A 64 4.53 -13.97 -0.93
C ALA A 64 4.67 -14.32 -2.43
N LEU A 65 4.67 -13.31 -3.31
CA LEU A 65 4.80 -13.48 -4.76
C LEU A 65 6.25 -13.41 -5.24
N ARG A 66 7.10 -12.66 -4.54
CA ARG A 66 8.47 -12.33 -4.95
C ARG A 66 9.49 -13.41 -4.56
N SER A 67 9.17 -14.28 -3.60
CA SER A 67 10.09 -15.34 -3.18
C SER A 67 10.30 -16.39 -4.28
N ASP A 68 11.56 -16.79 -4.49
CA ASP A 68 11.96 -17.83 -5.48
C ASP A 68 11.21 -19.16 -5.28
N THR A 69 10.68 -19.36 -4.07
CA THR A 69 9.78 -20.46 -3.71
C THR A 69 8.45 -19.85 -3.26
N LEU A 70 7.32 -20.40 -3.71
CA LEU A 70 6.01 -19.96 -3.23
C LEU A 70 5.91 -20.20 -1.72
N ILE A 71 5.72 -19.13 -0.96
CA ILE A 71 5.55 -19.20 0.50
C ILE A 71 4.11 -18.93 0.89
N SER A 72 3.73 -19.42 2.07
CA SER A 72 2.42 -19.12 2.64
C SER A 72 2.32 -17.64 3.02
N THR A 73 1.10 -17.12 3.08
CA THR A 73 0.83 -15.76 3.59
C THR A 73 1.28 -15.57 5.03
N GLU A 74 1.30 -16.64 5.83
CA GLU A 74 1.81 -16.65 7.20
C GLU A 74 3.32 -16.45 7.24
N GLU A 75 4.05 -17.25 6.46
CA GLU A 75 5.51 -17.16 6.35
C GLU A 75 5.93 -15.78 5.82
N ALA A 76 5.22 -15.26 4.82
CA ALA A 76 5.43 -13.91 4.30
C ALA A 76 5.18 -12.83 5.37
N LEU A 77 4.12 -12.99 6.18
CA LEU A 77 3.81 -12.06 7.26
C LEU A 77 4.89 -12.07 8.35
N ASP A 78 5.37 -13.24 8.77
CA ASP A 78 6.40 -13.34 9.79
C ASP A 78 7.73 -12.72 9.34
N ARG A 79 8.12 -12.91 8.06
CA ARG A 79 9.27 -12.23 7.46
C ARG A 79 9.11 -10.72 7.47
N HIS A 80 7.93 -10.24 7.07
CA HIS A 80 7.63 -8.82 7.07
C HIS A 80 7.67 -8.21 8.48
N ILE A 81 7.09 -8.87 9.48
CA ILE A 81 7.13 -8.42 10.89
C ILE A 81 8.58 -8.38 11.40
N LYS A 82 9.38 -9.40 11.08
CA LYS A 82 10.79 -9.43 11.46
C LYS A 82 11.56 -8.26 10.85
N PHE A 83 11.34 -7.97 9.57
CA PHE A 83 11.92 -6.81 8.90
C PHE A 83 11.50 -5.49 9.56
N CYS A 84 10.21 -5.29 9.81
CA CYS A 84 9.71 -4.09 10.48
C CYS A 84 10.28 -3.93 11.90
N ASN A 85 10.43 -5.01 12.66
CA ASN A 85 11.02 -4.96 14.00
C ASN A 85 12.51 -4.63 13.97
N GLN A 86 13.28 -5.16 13.02
CA GLN A 86 14.69 -4.78 12.83
C GLN A 86 14.83 -3.30 12.45
N PHE A 87 13.93 -2.80 11.60
CA PHE A 87 13.89 -1.39 11.24
C PHE A 87 13.61 -0.49 12.45
N LYS A 88 12.65 -0.85 13.30
CA LYS A 88 12.33 -0.13 14.55
C LYS A 88 13.47 -0.22 15.58
N ALA A 89 14.05 -1.40 15.80
CA ALA A 89 15.09 -1.60 16.81
C ALA A 89 16.38 -0.84 16.48
N SER A 90 16.68 -0.69 15.20
CA SER A 90 17.82 0.09 14.74
C SER A 90 17.55 1.61 14.74
N SER A 91 16.32 2.04 15.04
CA SER A 91 15.96 3.45 15.21
C SER A 91 15.87 3.91 16.68
N PRO A 92 16.90 3.78 17.53
CA PRO A 92 17.02 4.74 18.63
C PRO A 92 17.22 6.10 17.96
N LEU A 93 16.19 6.94 17.97
CA LEU A 93 16.42 8.38 17.97
C LEU A 93 16.95 8.69 19.36
N ASP A 94 18.25 8.42 19.55
CA ASP A 94 18.95 9.06 20.65
C ASP A 94 18.87 10.55 20.35
N GLU A 95 18.23 11.33 21.24
CA GLU A 95 18.08 12.79 21.09
C GLU A 95 19.45 13.49 20.95
N THR A 96 20.53 12.76 21.27
CA THR A 96 21.93 13.17 21.18
C THR A 96 22.56 12.94 19.80
N GLU A 97 21.88 12.29 18.83
CA GLU A 97 22.48 11.96 17.53
C GLU A 97 22.61 13.20 16.62
N HIS A 98 23.82 13.46 16.12
CA HIS A 98 24.07 14.56 15.18
C HIS A 98 23.21 14.40 13.91
N PRO A 99 22.57 15.48 13.38
CA PRO A 99 21.63 15.39 12.25
C PRO A 99 22.18 14.68 11.01
N ILE A 100 23.47 14.87 10.71
CA ILE A 100 24.16 14.19 9.59
C ILE A 100 24.22 12.68 9.81
N SER A 101 24.51 12.23 11.04
CA SER A 101 24.50 10.80 11.38
C SER A 101 23.10 10.23 11.28
N ALA A 102 22.09 10.94 11.80
CA ALA A 102 20.69 10.53 11.73
C ALA A 102 20.23 10.36 10.27
N ILE A 103 20.49 11.34 9.40
CA ILE A 103 20.16 11.27 7.97
C ILE A 103 20.96 10.16 7.27
N GLY A 104 22.28 10.07 7.53
CA GLY A 104 23.12 9.01 6.95
C GLY A 104 22.65 7.60 7.35
N ARG A 105 22.17 7.44 8.58
CA ARG A 105 21.59 6.20 9.09
C ARG A 105 20.28 5.85 8.40
N ILE A 106 19.40 6.83 8.14
CA ILE A 106 18.16 6.65 7.36
C ILE A 106 18.47 6.21 5.93
N LEU A 107 19.43 6.86 5.27
CA LEU A 107 19.81 6.53 3.90
C LEU A 107 20.40 5.11 3.78
N ARG A 108 21.29 4.72 4.69
CA ARG A 108 21.84 3.35 4.74
C ARG A 108 20.74 2.29 4.86
N ARG A 109 19.77 2.49 5.77
CA ARG A 109 18.62 1.58 5.90
C ARG A 109 17.78 1.43 4.64
N SER A 110 17.63 2.52 3.88
CA SER A 110 16.89 2.47 2.62
C SER A 110 17.57 1.57 1.58
N LEU A 111 18.88 1.34 1.71
CA LEU A 111 19.65 0.45 0.83
C LEU A 111 19.63 -1.01 1.32
N ASP A 112 19.53 -1.25 2.63
CA ASP A 112 19.49 -2.59 3.24
C ASP A 112 18.13 -3.31 3.09
N SER A 113 17.06 -2.57 2.76
CA SER A 113 15.82 -3.21 2.29
C SER A 113 16.15 -3.99 1.01
N PRO A 114 15.72 -5.25 0.85
CA PRO A 114 15.97 -6.05 -0.34
C PRO A 114 15.29 -5.40 -1.55
N ARG A 115 15.93 -4.37 -2.11
CA ARG A 115 15.54 -3.77 -3.37
C ARG A 115 15.55 -4.90 -4.39
N PRO A 116 14.51 -5.00 -5.23
CA PRO A 116 14.68 -5.70 -6.48
C PRO A 116 15.98 -5.18 -7.11
N LEU A 117 16.81 -6.09 -7.63
CA LEU A 117 17.86 -5.70 -8.57
C LEU A 117 17.20 -4.71 -9.53
N ARG A 118 17.64 -3.45 -9.43
CA ARG A 118 17.12 -2.32 -10.18
C ARG A 118 16.95 -2.81 -11.61
N SER A 119 15.72 -2.85 -12.13
CA SER A 119 15.58 -2.78 -13.58
C SER A 119 16.33 -1.53 -13.96
N ASN A 120 17.47 -1.69 -14.64
CA ASN A 120 18.21 -0.58 -15.18
C ASN A 120 17.24 0.15 -16.11
N SER A 121 16.62 1.23 -15.66
CA SER A 121 16.13 2.25 -16.57
C SER A 121 17.37 2.99 -17.08
N SER A 122 18.19 2.28 -17.85
CA SER A 122 19.03 2.94 -18.84
C SER A 122 18.04 3.63 -19.75
N GLY A 123 17.86 4.94 -19.56
CA GLY A 123 17.05 5.76 -20.45
C GLY A 123 17.67 5.73 -21.83
N VAL A 124 17.30 4.72 -22.63
CA VAL A 124 17.39 4.79 -24.07
C VAL A 124 16.04 5.34 -24.50
N PHE A 125 15.99 6.66 -24.70
CA PHE A 125 14.92 7.26 -25.49
C PHE A 125 15.04 6.66 -26.89
N PRO A 126 14.01 5.98 -27.42
CA PRO A 126 14.00 5.61 -28.83
C PRO A 126 13.97 6.91 -29.64
N GLY A 127 15.03 7.14 -30.41
CA GLY A 127 15.10 8.22 -31.39
C GLY A 127 13.92 8.09 -32.35
N PHE A 128 13.29 9.21 -32.67
CA PHE A 128 12.27 9.26 -33.69
C PHE A 128 12.89 8.74 -35.01
N GLU A 129 12.23 7.78 -35.65
CA GLU A 129 12.64 7.33 -36.97
C GLU A 129 12.29 8.43 -37.98
N GLU A 130 13.34 8.88 -38.66
CA GLU A 130 13.30 9.74 -39.82
C GLU A 130 12.55 9.02 -40.95
N VAL A 131 11.32 9.47 -41.23
CA VAL A 131 10.54 9.03 -42.39
C VAL A 131 11.22 9.54 -43.65
N THR A 132 11.98 8.67 -44.30
CA THR A 132 12.44 8.87 -45.68
C THR A 132 11.28 8.55 -46.62
N GLN A 133 10.87 9.58 -47.35
CA GLN A 133 9.74 9.62 -48.25
C GLN A 133 10.05 8.78 -49.50
N GLY A 134 9.41 7.62 -49.63
CA GLY A 134 9.53 6.75 -50.80
C GLY A 134 8.85 7.35 -52.03
N SER A 135 9.66 7.61 -53.05
CA SER A 135 9.23 8.03 -54.39
C SER A 135 8.34 6.97 -55.06
N ILE A 136 7.13 7.37 -55.43
CA ILE A 136 6.29 6.66 -56.39
C ILE A 136 6.86 6.84 -57.80
N SER A 137 7.25 5.74 -58.45
CA SER A 137 7.46 5.70 -59.89
C SER A 137 6.50 4.65 -60.46
N SER A 138 5.55 5.10 -61.28
CA SER A 138 4.74 4.26 -62.14
C SER A 138 5.04 4.69 -63.57
N SER A 139 5.71 3.81 -64.31
CA SER A 139 5.89 3.89 -65.76
C SER A 139 5.28 2.63 -66.36
N VAL A 140 4.15 2.77 -67.04
CA VAL A 140 3.82 2.30 -68.40
C VAL A 140 2.44 2.82 -68.79
#